data_AF-A0A0J1LPT3-F1
#
_entry.id   AF-A0A0J1LPT3-F1
#
_cell.length_a   1.000
_cell.length_b   1.000
_cell.length_c   1.000
_cell.angle_alpha   90.00
_cell.angle_beta   90.00
_cell.angle_gamma   90.00
#
_symmetry.space_group_name_H-M   'P 1'
#
loop_
_entity.id
_entity.type
_entity.pdbx_description
1 polymer ?
#
loop_
_entity_poly.entity_id
_entity_poly.type
_entity_poly.pdbx_seq_one_letter_code
_entity_poly.pdbx_strand_id
1 'polypeptide(L)'
;MSEYREEYRRLRTDGSPLSEAKKFKSAHTELLRLDRKKKSLLEKFIEELTPVSHASALASRKLEKVQESIIYRKSLLEKSPDELVALVIKQRTEAALEFQRSVEQSLEQLSDISSDFNASATKRRKFSI
;
A
#
# COMPACT_ATOMS: atom_id res chain seq x y z
N MET A 1 -27.46 -0.51 12.80
CA MET A 1 -27.85 -1.93 13.03
C MET A 1 -29.32 -2.10 13.36
N SER A 2 -29.96 -1.11 14.02
CA SER A 2 -31.42 -1.05 14.23
C SER A 2 -32.18 -1.03 12.91
N GLU A 3 -31.79 -0.15 11.97
CA GLU A 3 -32.47 0.06 10.69
C GLU A 3 -32.59 -1.22 9.84
N TYR A 4 -31.49 -1.98 9.66
CA TYR A 4 -31.54 -3.27 8.95
C TYR A 4 -32.52 -4.25 9.59
N ARG A 5 -32.53 -4.33 10.93
CA ARG A 5 -33.37 -5.28 11.67
C ARG A 5 -34.85 -4.89 11.59
N GLU A 6 -35.15 -3.61 11.45
CA GLU A 6 -36.52 -3.10 11.30
C GLU A 6 -37.03 -3.34 9.89
N GLU A 7 -36.26 -2.97 8.87
CA GLU A 7 -36.61 -3.20 7.47
C GLU A 7 -36.71 -4.70 7.12
N TYR A 8 -35.79 -5.53 7.61
CA TYR A 8 -35.88 -6.98 7.44
C TYR A 8 -37.11 -7.59 8.14
N ARG A 9 -37.53 -7.02 9.28
CA ARG A 9 -38.76 -7.45 9.97
C ARG A 9 -40.01 -7.05 9.20
N ARG A 10 -40.05 -5.85 8.63
CA ARG A 10 -41.13 -5.38 7.73
C ARG A 10 -41.28 -6.30 6.53
N LEU A 11 -40.18 -6.57 5.81
CA LEU A 11 -40.13 -7.50 4.67
C LEU A 11 -40.56 -8.95 5.00
N ARG A 12 -40.54 -9.35 6.29
CA ARG A 12 -41.02 -10.67 6.74
C ARG A 12 -42.47 -10.65 7.22
N THR A 13 -42.99 -9.49 7.61
CA THR A 13 -44.32 -9.33 8.21
C THR A 13 -45.34 -8.88 7.16
N ASP A 14 -44.93 -8.05 6.20
CA ASP A 14 -45.81 -7.40 5.21
C ASP A 14 -46.21 -8.33 4.06
N GLY A 15 -45.91 -9.63 4.16
CA GLY A 15 -46.24 -10.63 3.13
C GLY A 15 -45.36 -10.56 1.89
N SER A 16 -44.25 -9.82 1.90
CA SER A 16 -43.30 -9.77 0.78
C SER A 16 -42.80 -11.18 0.42
N PRO A 17 -42.54 -11.46 -0.87
CA PRO A 17 -42.00 -12.74 -1.29
C PRO A 17 -40.72 -13.11 -0.53
N LEU A 18 -40.60 -14.37 -0.10
CA LEU A 18 -39.41 -14.84 0.63
C LEU A 18 -38.10 -14.59 -0.14
N SER A 19 -38.16 -14.57 -1.47
CA SER A 19 -37.04 -14.21 -2.35
C SER A 19 -36.52 -12.80 -2.11
N GLU A 20 -37.40 -11.84 -1.81
CA GLU A 20 -37.05 -10.44 -1.57
C GLU A 20 -36.35 -10.26 -0.22
N ALA A 21 -36.90 -10.86 0.84
CA ALA A 21 -36.25 -10.90 2.14
C ALA A 21 -34.86 -11.60 2.08
N LYS A 22 -34.73 -12.68 1.29
CA LYS A 22 -33.44 -13.34 1.05
C LYS A 22 -32.44 -12.42 0.34
N LYS A 23 -32.87 -11.72 -0.72
CA LYS A 23 -32.02 -10.74 -1.42
C LYS A 23 -31.58 -9.61 -0.50
N PHE A 24 -32.48 -9.05 0.30
CA PHE A 24 -32.17 -7.99 1.27
C PHE A 24 -31.13 -8.43 2.30
N LYS A 25 -31.30 -9.63 2.90
CA LYS A 25 -30.32 -10.21 3.82
C LYS A 25 -28.96 -10.43 3.15
N SER A 26 -28.97 -10.91 1.90
CA SER A 26 -27.74 -11.12 1.12
C SER A 26 -27.02 -9.79 0.86
N ALA A 27 -27.73 -8.77 0.41
CA ALA A 27 -27.18 -7.44 0.15
C ALA A 27 -26.57 -6.82 1.43
N HIS A 28 -27.26 -6.95 2.57
CA HIS A 28 -26.72 -6.49 3.85
C HIS A 28 -25.43 -7.24 4.23
N THR A 29 -25.40 -8.56 4.02
CA THR A 29 -24.21 -9.37 4.30
C THR A 29 -23.04 -8.93 3.42
N GLU A 30 -23.29 -8.63 2.14
CA GLU A 30 -22.28 -8.09 1.22
C GLU A 30 -21.78 -6.71 1.65
N LEU A 31 -22.66 -5.81 2.10
CA LEU A 31 -22.25 -4.51 2.62
C LEU A 31 -21.33 -4.64 3.84
N LEU A 32 -21.65 -5.54 4.78
CA LEU A 32 -20.78 -5.80 5.93
C LEU A 32 -19.43 -6.39 5.51
N ARG A 33 -19.43 -7.29 4.51
CA ARG A 33 -18.20 -7.85 3.96
C ARG A 33 -17.32 -6.78 3.33
N LEU A 34 -17.91 -5.87 2.55
CA LEU A 34 -17.20 -4.75 1.92
C LEU A 34 -16.68 -3.76 2.95
N ASP A 35 -17.44 -3.44 4.00
CA ASP A 35 -16.98 -2.56 5.09
C ASP A 35 -15.76 -3.16 5.82
N ARG A 36 -15.77 -4.47 6.11
CA ARG A 36 -14.61 -5.17 6.69
C ARG A 36 -13.40 -5.12 5.76
N LYS A 37 -13.61 -5.33 4.46
CA LYS A 37 -12.54 -5.25 3.45
C LYS A 37 -11.97 -3.84 3.35
N LYS A 38 -12.82 -2.81 3.35
CA LYS A 38 -12.40 -1.40 3.36
C LYS A 38 -11.54 -1.11 4.59
N LYS A 39 -12.00 -1.47 5.79
CA LYS A 39 -11.24 -1.29 7.04
C LYS A 39 -9.89 -2.01 7.00
N SER A 40 -9.86 -3.27 6.55
CA SER A 40 -8.61 -4.03 6.42
C SER A 40 -7.65 -3.43 5.39
N LEU A 41 -8.16 -2.87 4.30
CA LEU A 41 -7.34 -2.20 3.29
C LEU A 41 -6.73 -0.91 3.83
N LEU A 42 -7.53 -0.09 4.50
CA LEU A 42 -7.05 1.16 5.11
C LEU A 42 -6.00 0.89 6.20
N GLU A 43 -6.16 -0.16 7.00
CA GLU A 43 -5.14 -0.54 7.99
C GLU A 43 -3.79 -0.85 7.33
N LYS A 44 -3.80 -1.59 6.22
CA LYS A 44 -2.57 -1.89 5.45
C LYS A 44 -1.93 -0.64 4.87
N PHE A 45 -2.74 0.32 4.41
CA PHE A 45 -2.23 1.60 3.93
C PHE A 45 -1.57 2.40 5.05
N ILE A 46 -2.14 2.40 6.26
CA ILE A 46 -1.53 3.05 7.42
C ILE A 46 -0.18 2.39 7.76
N GLU A 47 -0.11 1.06 7.71
CA GLU A 47 1.14 0.32 7.94
C GLU A 47 2.22 0.65 6.90
N GLU A 48 1.86 0.75 5.62
CA GLU A 48 2.78 1.10 4.51
C GLU A 48 3.27 2.55 4.59
N LEU A 49 2.37 3.49 4.88
CA LEU A 49 2.71 4.90 5.04
C LEU A 49 3.60 5.15 6.27
N THR A 50 3.58 4.25 7.26
CA THR A 50 4.37 4.43 8.47
C THR A 50 5.87 4.25 8.16
N PRO A 51 6.73 5.27 8.35
CA PRO A 51 8.12 5.28 7.86
C PRO A 51 9.01 4.18 8.47
N VAL A 52 8.68 3.76 9.68
CA VAL A 52 9.38 2.70 10.41
C VAL A 52 8.31 1.74 10.90
N SER A 53 8.43 0.47 10.52
CA SER A 53 7.55 -0.55 11.08
C SER A 53 7.66 -0.52 12.60
N HIS A 54 6.54 -0.52 13.32
CA HIS A 54 6.54 -0.44 14.78
C HIS A 54 7.44 -1.52 15.40
N ALA A 55 7.48 -2.71 14.79
CA ALA A 55 8.39 -3.79 15.18
C ALA A 55 9.88 -3.44 14.97
N SER A 56 10.22 -2.78 13.86
CA SER A 56 11.57 -2.29 13.59
C SER A 56 11.99 -1.17 14.54
N ALA A 57 11.09 -0.23 14.85
CA ALA A 57 11.34 0.84 15.81
C ALA A 57 11.58 0.28 17.23
N LEU A 58 10.76 -0.69 17.67
CA LEU A 58 10.94 -1.39 18.94
C LEU A 58 12.27 -2.17 18.99
N ALA A 59 12.62 -2.88 17.91
CA ALA A 59 13.87 -3.62 17.82
C ALA A 59 15.11 -2.70 17.87
N SER A 60 14.99 -1.48 17.34
CA SER A 60 16.04 -0.47 17.38
C SER A 60 16.37 0.03 18.80
N ARG A 61 15.54 -0.25 19.82
CA ARG A 61 15.64 0.28 21.21
C ARG A 61 15.81 1.80 21.29
N LYS A 62 15.42 2.53 20.24
CA LYS A 62 15.45 4.00 20.20
C LYS A 62 14.05 4.53 20.49
N LEU A 63 13.86 5.01 21.71
CA LEU A 63 12.55 5.46 22.19
C LEU A 63 11.97 6.58 21.33
N GLU A 64 12.82 7.49 20.85
CA GLU A 64 12.47 8.61 19.97
C GLU A 64 11.79 8.13 18.68
N LYS A 65 12.38 7.15 17.98
CA LYS A 65 11.83 6.59 16.74
C LYS A 65 10.49 5.90 16.96
N VAL A 66 10.32 5.25 18.12
CA VAL A 66 9.04 4.64 18.49
C VAL A 66 7.98 5.72 18.70
N GLN A 67 8.32 6.80 19.40
CA GLN A 67 7.41 7.90 19.65
C GLN A 67 7.02 8.64 18.37
N GLU A 68 7.97 8.88 17.47
CA GLU A 68 7.71 9.44 16.13
C GLU A 68 6.75 8.55 15.33
N SER A 69 6.97 7.22 15.34
CA SER A 69 6.09 6.28 14.64
C SER A 69 4.66 6.31 15.18
N ILE A 70 4.49 6.46 16.50
CA ILE A 70 3.17 6.55 17.15
C ILE A 70 2.47 7.85 16.77
N ILE A 71 3.19 8.98 16.81
CA ILE A 71 2.64 10.30 16.45
C ILE A 71 2.21 10.30 14.98
N TYR A 72 3.04 9.75 14.10
CA TYR A 72 2.74 9.66 12.68
C TYR A 72 1.53 8.75 12.41
N ARG A 73 1.46 7.58 13.05
CA ARG A 73 0.30 6.68 12.90
C ARG A 73 -1.00 7.34 13.36
N LYS A 74 -0.96 8.12 14.44
CA LYS A 74 -2.13 8.89 14.90
C LYS A 74 -2.58 9.91 13.87
N SER A 75 -1.66 10.65 13.26
CA SER A 75 -2.01 11.63 12.23
C SER A 75 -2.60 10.97 10.97
N LEU A 76 -2.20 9.75 10.64
CA LEU A 76 -2.80 8.96 9.55
C LEU A 76 -4.22 8.46 9.89
N LEU A 77 -4.47 8.08 11.15
CA LEU A 77 -5.81 7.64 11.59
C LEU A 77 -6.85 8.76 11.53
N GLU A 78 -6.43 10.02 11.60
CA GLU A 78 -7.29 11.20 11.46
C GLU A 78 -7.63 11.52 10.00
N LYS A 79 -6.93 10.91 9.03
CA LYS A 79 -7.15 11.19 7.60
C LYS A 79 -8.38 10.49 7.05
N SER A 80 -8.97 11.14 6.05
CA SER A 80 -10.03 10.50 5.25
C SER A 80 -9.47 9.32 4.44
N PRO A 81 -10.32 8.33 4.07
CA PRO A 81 -9.91 7.22 3.21
C PRO A 81 -9.28 7.67 1.89
N ASP A 82 -9.80 8.75 1.29
CA ASP A 82 -9.33 9.26 0.00
C ASP A 82 -7.95 9.92 0.13
N GLU A 83 -7.71 10.66 1.22
CA GLU A 83 -6.39 11.19 1.55
C GLU A 83 -5.36 10.08 1.78
N LEU A 84 -5.74 9.02 2.50
CA LEU A 84 -4.85 7.86 2.71
C LEU A 84 -4.49 7.20 1.37
N VAL A 85 -5.46 7.01 0.48
CA VAL A 85 -5.21 6.46 -0.87
C VAL A 85 -4.27 7.37 -1.65
N ALA A 86 -4.50 8.68 -1.64
CA ALA A 86 -3.64 9.64 -2.33
C ALA A 86 -2.20 9.63 -1.82
N LEU A 87 -2.01 9.52 -0.49
CA LEU A 87 -0.69 9.41 0.10
C LEU A 87 0.03 8.11 -0.30
N VAL A 88 -0.68 6.98 -0.31
CA VAL A 88 -0.09 5.69 -0.73
C VAL A 88 0.30 5.73 -2.20
N ILE A 89 -0.56 6.28 -3.07
CA ILE A 89 -0.24 6.46 -4.48
C ILE A 89 1.03 7.31 -4.61
N LYS A 90 1.09 8.44 -3.90
CA LYS A 90 2.26 9.32 -3.90
C LYS A 90 3.53 8.57 -3.48
N GLN A 91 3.54 7.92 -2.32
CA GLN A 91 4.70 7.17 -1.82
C GLN A 91 5.17 6.09 -2.80
N ARG A 92 4.24 5.32 -3.37
CA ARG A 92 4.57 4.27 -4.35
C ARG A 92 5.13 4.84 -5.64
N THR A 93 4.57 5.95 -6.12
CA THR A 93 5.08 6.62 -7.33
C THR A 93 6.46 7.20 -7.11
N GLU A 94 6.73 7.80 -5.94
CA GLU A 94 8.04 8.31 -5.56
C GLU A 94 9.06 7.16 -5.50
N ALA A 95 8.73 6.06 -4.80
CA ALA A 95 9.58 4.88 -4.72
C ALA A 95 9.87 4.25 -6.10
N ALA A 96 8.88 4.20 -6.99
CA ALA A 96 9.05 3.68 -8.34
C ALA A 96 9.98 4.57 -9.18
N LEU A 97 9.87 5.89 -9.05
CA LEU A 97 10.75 6.85 -9.74
C LEU A 97 12.19 6.78 -9.22
N GLU A 98 12.38 6.66 -7.90
CA GLU A 98 13.70 6.46 -7.31
C GLU A 98 14.35 5.15 -7.78
N PHE A 99 13.56 4.07 -7.80
CA PHE A 99 14.01 2.79 -8.33
C PHE A 99 14.42 2.89 -9.81
N GLN A 100 13.60 3.55 -10.64
CA GLN A 100 13.94 3.77 -12.04
C GLN A 100 15.26 4.51 -12.19
N ARG A 101 15.47 5.63 -11.48
CA ARG A 101 16.72 6.40 -11.52
C ARG A 101 17.92 5.56 -11.10
N SER A 102 17.77 4.71 -10.09
CA SER A 102 18.81 3.80 -9.64
C SER A 102 19.19 2.76 -10.71
N VAL A 103 18.20 2.23 -11.43
CA VAL A 103 18.44 1.31 -12.56
C VAL A 103 19.15 2.03 -13.70
N GLU A 104 18.69 3.23 -14.07
CA GLU A 104 19.31 4.04 -15.13
C GLU A 104 20.79 4.33 -14.81
N GLN A 105 21.08 4.76 -13.58
CA GLN A 105 22.45 5.00 -13.13
C GLN A 105 23.31 3.73 -13.19
N SER A 106 22.75 2.58 -12.81
CA SER A 106 23.48 1.30 -12.87
C SER A 106 23.79 0.88 -14.30
N LEU A 107 22.87 1.14 -15.25
CA LEU A 107 23.08 0.87 -16.67
C LEU A 107 24.15 1.78 -17.28
N GLU A 108 24.17 3.06 -16.89
CA GLU A 108 25.21 4.00 -17.29
C GLU A 108 26.60 3.53 -16.83
N GLN A 109 26.72 3.12 -15.56
CA GLN A 109 27.96 2.55 -15.03
C GLN A 109 28.42 1.30 -15.80
N LEU A 110 27.48 0.40 -16.14
CA LEU A 110 27.81 -0.79 -16.94
C LEU A 110 28.25 -0.44 -18.36
N SER A 111 27.67 0.60 -18.95
CA SER A 111 28.08 1.12 -20.26
C SER A 111 29.51 1.64 -20.24
N ASP A 112 29.86 2.44 -19.22
CA ASP A 112 31.22 2.96 -19.03
C ASP A 112 32.25 1.83 -18.86
N ILE A 113 31.94 0.86 -17.99
CA ILE A 113 32.80 -0.33 -17.79
C ILE A 113 32.99 -1.11 -19.10
N SER A 114 31.92 -1.28 -19.90
CA SER A 114 32.01 -1.95 -21.19
C SER A 114 32.87 -1.18 -22.19
N SER A 115 32.78 0.15 -22.21
CA SER A 115 33.59 1.01 -23.08
C SER A 115 35.07 0.90 -22.73
N ASP A 116 35.41 1.01 -21.45
CA ASP A 116 36.77 0.89 -20.94
C ASP A 116 37.37 -0.49 -21.26
N PHE A 117 36.58 -1.55 -21.10
CA PHE A 117 37.01 -2.90 -21.44
C PHE A 117 37.35 -3.02 -22.93
N ASN A 118 36.47 -2.52 -23.82
CA ASN A 118 36.69 -2.54 -25.27
C ASN A 118 37.90 -1.69 -25.69
N ALA A 119 38.11 -0.53 -25.07
CA ALA A 119 39.29 0.31 -25.30
C ALA A 119 40.60 -0.41 -24.88
N SER A 120 40.58 -1.10 -23.73
CA SER A 120 41.72 -1.88 -23.24
C SER A 120 42.05 -3.09 -24.14
N ALA A 121 41.04 -3.81 -24.62
CA ALA A 121 41.20 -4.95 -25.53
C ALA A 121 41.80 -4.51 -26.88
N THR A 122 41.38 -3.34 -27.38
CA THR A 122 41.92 -2.76 -28.61
C THR A 122 43.38 -2.36 -28.45
N LYS A 123 43.76 -1.76 -27.31
CA LYS A 123 45.17 -1.45 -27.01
C LYS A 123 46.03 -2.71 -26.96
N ARG A 124 45.57 -3.78 -26.30
CA ARG A 124 46.32 -5.05 -26.22
C ARG A 124 46.58 -5.71 -27.59
N ARG A 125 45.62 -5.68 -28.52
CA ARG A 125 45.82 -6.19 -29.89
C ARG A 125 46.85 -5.39 -30.70
N LYS A 126 47.01 -4.08 -30.44
CA LYS A 126 47.98 -3.24 -31.15
C LYS A 126 49.43 -3.47 -30.71
N PHE A 127 49.65 -4.02 -29.52
CA PHE A 127 50.99 -4.34 -29.00
C PHE A 127 51.39 -5.81 -29.18
N SER A 128 50.53 -6.64 -29.80
CA SER A 128 50.79 -8.07 -30.03
C SER A 128 51.19 -8.40 -31.48
N ILE A 129 51.81 -7.46 -32.19
CA ILE A 129 52.38 -7.61 -33.54
C ILE A 129 53.83 -7.16 -33.45
#